data_AF-A0A8T6TC51-F1
#
_entry.id   AF-A0A8T6TC51-F1
#
_cell.length_a   1.000
_cell.length_b   1.000
_cell.length_c   1.000
_cell.angle_alpha   90.00
_cell.angle_beta   90.00
_cell.angle_gamma   90.00
#
_symmetry.space_group_name_H-M   'P 1'
#
loop_
_entity.id
_entity.type
_entity.pdbx_description
1 polymer ?
#
loop_
_entity_poly.entity_id
_entity_poly.type
_entity_poly.pdbx_seq_one_letter_code
_entity_poly.pdbx_strand_id
1 'polypeptide(L)'
;MALMQGDEEAAAEAVIIVCGATTSEVSMSRLALDMRDYMDFLDLKKDGVELDRGINQNVVTVLLKNNLHPPASFTLLERAMLQIQGVVEDLDPTVDYMNVASENVGMLMRQKLMPDRDPIRRLMAARATIDFLQDLPSRADRLMRKVENDQFKVVVEVPFLDDLRRMVRKSAVMISISLMAFAMILSTVVAGVNWVGPVFNIQFTVSFIIVIWAVIMAVLWKWL
;
A
#
# COMPACT_ATOMS: atom_id res chain seq x y z
N MET A 1 21.78 9.85 5.40
CA MET A 1 23.22 9.51 5.46
C MET A 1 23.53 8.30 4.59
N ALA A 2 22.61 7.33 4.45
CA ALA A 2 22.70 6.18 3.54
C ALA A 2 22.95 6.52 2.05
N LEU A 3 22.15 7.43 1.47
CA LEU A 3 22.28 7.85 0.06
C LEU A 3 23.62 8.53 -0.29
N MET A 4 24.41 8.96 0.71
CA MET A 4 25.72 9.61 0.48
C MET A 4 26.92 8.67 0.71
N GLN A 5 26.68 7.43 1.16
CA GLN A 5 27.76 6.46 1.44
C GLN A 5 27.88 5.34 0.40
N GLY A 6 27.08 5.35 -0.67
CA GLY A 6 27.08 4.28 -1.66
C GLY A 6 26.49 2.97 -1.14
N ASP A 7 25.71 3.02 -0.06
CA ASP A 7 25.09 1.84 0.54
C ASP A 7 23.66 1.69 -0.01
N GLU A 8 23.55 0.87 -1.06
CA GLU A 8 22.32 0.61 -1.82
C GLU A 8 21.24 -0.06 -0.97
N GLU A 9 21.65 -0.91 -0.01
CA GLU A 9 20.73 -1.59 0.89
C GLU A 9 20.12 -0.58 1.88
N ALA A 10 20.94 0.33 2.42
CA ALA A 10 20.46 1.38 3.30
C ALA A 10 19.58 2.41 2.56
N ALA A 11 19.82 2.65 1.26
CA ALA A 11 18.97 3.47 0.42
C ALA A 11 17.61 2.81 0.16
N ALA A 12 17.60 1.51 -0.16
CA ALA A 12 16.39 0.72 -0.35
C ALA A 12 15.55 0.65 0.93
N GLU A 13 16.18 0.48 2.10
CA GLU A 13 15.47 0.44 3.38
C GLU A 13 14.81 1.79 3.72
N ALA A 14 15.54 2.90 3.54
CA ALA A 14 15.01 4.24 3.76
C ALA A 14 13.80 4.54 2.86
N VAL A 15 13.86 4.09 1.61
CA VAL A 15 12.78 4.23 0.65
C VAL A 15 11.54 3.45 1.06
N ILE A 16 11.70 2.21 1.54
CA ILE A 16 10.59 1.37 2.04
C ILE A 16 9.89 2.05 3.22
N ILE A 17 10.67 2.60 4.17
CA ILE A 17 10.15 3.33 5.33
C ILE A 17 9.34 4.57 4.90
N VAL A 18 9.88 5.36 3.97
CA VAL A 18 9.22 6.59 3.48
C VAL A 18 7.95 6.27 2.70
N CYS A 19 7.92 5.18 1.93
CA CYS A 19 6.73 4.74 1.19
C CYS A 19 5.72 3.99 2.07
N GLY A 20 6.06 3.67 3.32
CA GLY A 20 5.19 2.89 4.21
C GLY A 20 4.93 1.46 3.71
N ALA A 21 5.79 0.95 2.83
CA ALA A 21 5.65 -0.39 2.29
C ALA A 21 6.25 -1.42 3.27
N THR A 22 5.73 -2.65 3.23
CA THR A 22 6.27 -3.75 4.04
C THR A 22 7.19 -4.60 3.18
N THR A 23 8.30 -5.09 3.74
CA THR A 23 9.30 -5.94 3.04
C THR A 23 8.73 -7.27 2.51
N SER A 24 7.48 -7.62 2.86
CA SER A 24 6.76 -8.78 2.34
C SER A 24 6.21 -8.59 0.92
N GLU A 25 6.04 -7.35 0.45
CA GLU A 25 5.46 -7.04 -0.87
C GLU A 25 6.52 -6.71 -1.94
N VAL A 26 7.75 -6.39 -1.53
CA VAL A 26 8.80 -5.87 -2.41
C VAL A 26 10.09 -6.67 -2.22
N SER A 27 10.69 -7.11 -3.33
CA SER A 27 11.99 -7.80 -3.31
C SER A 27 13.11 -6.80 -3.02
N MET A 28 13.65 -6.86 -1.79
CA MET A 28 14.75 -6.00 -1.34
C MET A 28 15.96 -6.07 -2.29
N SER A 29 16.33 -7.26 -2.76
CA SER A 29 17.47 -7.45 -3.67
C SER A 29 17.25 -6.79 -5.03
N ARG A 30 16.02 -6.81 -5.55
CA ARG A 30 15.69 -6.17 -6.84
C ARG A 30 15.65 -4.64 -6.69
N LEU A 31 15.10 -4.16 -5.58
CA LEU A 31 15.06 -2.73 -5.29
C LEU A 31 16.48 -2.17 -5.10
N ALA A 32 17.36 -2.87 -4.38
CA ALA A 32 18.75 -2.47 -4.20
C ALA A 32 19.50 -2.37 -5.54
N LEU A 33 19.29 -3.34 -6.45
CA LEU A 33 19.84 -3.29 -7.82
C LEU A 33 19.32 -2.10 -8.64
N ASP A 34 18.00 -1.89 -8.68
CA ASP A 34 17.43 -0.74 -9.40
C ASP A 34 17.87 0.60 -8.77
N MET A 35 18.15 0.63 -7.45
CA MET A 35 18.67 1.80 -6.75
C MET A 35 20.15 2.05 -7.06
N ARG A 36 20.97 0.98 -7.18
CA ARG A 36 22.36 1.05 -7.65
C ARG A 36 22.42 1.70 -9.03
N ASP A 37 21.63 1.18 -9.98
CA ASP A 37 21.59 1.71 -11.35
C ASP A 37 21.22 3.19 -11.37
N TYR A 38 20.28 3.61 -10.50
CA TYR A 38 19.90 5.02 -10.36
C TYR A 38 21.01 5.88 -9.72
N MET A 39 21.73 5.37 -8.73
CA MET A 39 22.84 6.09 -8.09
C MET A 39 24.04 6.25 -9.04
N ASP A 40 24.39 5.20 -9.77
CA ASP A 40 25.44 5.25 -10.80
C ASP A 40 25.08 6.27 -11.90
N PHE A 41 23.81 6.33 -12.31
CA PHE A 41 23.31 7.33 -13.23
C PHE A 41 23.47 8.77 -12.70
N LEU A 42 23.22 9.00 -11.40
CA LEU A 42 23.38 10.33 -10.79
C LEU A 42 24.84 10.77 -10.72
N ASP A 43 25.77 9.86 -10.42
CA ASP A 43 27.20 10.17 -10.36
C ASP A 43 27.75 10.51 -11.77
N LEU A 44 27.36 9.75 -12.79
CA LEU A 44 27.72 10.06 -14.18
C LEU A 44 27.21 11.42 -14.65
N LYS A 45 25.99 11.79 -14.24
CA LYS A 45 25.40 13.10 -14.56
C LYS A 45 26.14 14.24 -13.87
N LYS A 46 26.55 14.04 -12.62
CA LYS A 46 27.30 15.02 -11.82
C LYS A 46 28.70 15.30 -12.38
N ASP A 47 29.32 14.31 -13.03
CA ASP A 47 30.63 14.46 -13.69
C ASP A 47 30.54 15.18 -15.05
N GLY A 48 29.38 15.75 -15.39
CA GLY A 48 29.19 16.57 -16.59
C GLY A 48 29.15 15.78 -17.90
N VAL A 49 28.93 14.47 -17.83
CA VAL A 49 28.71 13.65 -19.03
C VAL A 49 27.30 13.93 -19.55
N GLU A 50 27.20 14.56 -20.72
CA GLU A 50 25.94 14.71 -21.45
C GLU A 50 25.42 13.32 -21.85
N LEU A 51 24.58 12.72 -21.01
CA LEU A 51 23.81 11.55 -21.42
C LEU A 51 22.73 12.01 -22.41
N ASP A 52 22.90 11.57 -23.66
CA ASP A 52 21.96 11.80 -24.74
C ASP A 52 20.53 11.45 -24.31
N ARG A 53 19.63 12.34 -24.71
CA ARG A 53 18.20 12.39 -24.44
C ARG A 53 17.56 11.00 -24.52
N GLY A 54 17.09 10.48 -23.39
CA GLY A 54 16.26 9.27 -23.44
C GLY A 54 15.84 8.64 -22.13
N ILE A 55 16.49 8.94 -21.01
CA ILE A 55 16.25 8.19 -19.79
C ILE A 55 15.48 9.05 -18.78
N ASN A 56 14.15 8.96 -18.81
CA ASN A 56 13.26 9.36 -17.71
C ASN A 56 13.40 8.42 -16.50
N GLN A 57 14.63 8.11 -16.08
CA GLN A 57 14.89 7.44 -14.80
C GLN A 57 14.84 8.50 -13.73
N ASN A 58 13.61 8.82 -13.32
CA ASN A 58 13.39 9.55 -12.10
C ASN A 58 13.21 8.55 -10.95
N VAL A 59 13.51 8.99 -9.73
CA VAL A 59 13.36 8.16 -8.54
C VAL A 59 11.93 7.62 -8.40
N VAL A 60 10.90 8.41 -8.74
CA VAL A 60 9.51 7.92 -8.70
C VAL A 60 9.25 6.82 -9.73
N THR A 61 9.88 6.85 -10.90
CA THR A 61 9.76 5.76 -11.88
C THR A 61 10.35 4.46 -11.33
N VAL A 62 11.49 4.54 -10.64
CA VAL A 62 12.13 3.39 -9.98
C VAL A 62 11.27 2.82 -8.86
N LEU A 63 10.63 3.69 -8.07
CA LEU A 63 9.69 3.30 -7.02
C LEU A 63 8.48 2.56 -7.59
N LEU A 64 7.82 3.15 -8.59
CA LEU A 64 6.63 2.59 -9.22
C LEU A 64 6.92 1.24 -9.89
N LYS A 65 8.09 1.08 -10.52
CA LYS A 65 8.54 -0.19 -11.12
C LYS A 65 8.66 -1.32 -10.08
N ASN A 66 8.97 -0.97 -8.84
CA ASN A 66 9.10 -1.91 -7.72
C ASN A 66 7.82 -2.05 -6.89
N ASN A 67 6.66 -1.62 -7.42
CA ASN A 67 5.37 -1.59 -6.72
C ASN A 67 5.35 -0.72 -5.45
N LEU A 68 6.32 0.18 -5.30
CA LEU A 68 6.34 1.16 -4.23
C LEU A 68 5.54 2.38 -4.65
N HIS A 69 4.60 2.77 -3.80
CA HIS A 69 3.79 3.97 -4.00
C HIS A 69 4.39 5.11 -3.17
N PRO A 70 5.09 6.07 -3.80
CA PRO A 70 5.58 7.22 -3.07
C PRO A 70 4.42 8.04 -2.49
N PRO A 71 4.60 8.67 -1.31
CA PRO A 71 3.61 9.59 -0.77
C PRO A 71 3.34 10.74 -1.77
N ALA A 72 2.09 11.19 -1.86
CA ALA A 72 1.70 12.24 -2.81
C ALA A 72 2.53 13.53 -2.69
N SER A 73 2.96 13.87 -1.47
CA SER A 73 3.85 15.00 -1.20
C SER A 73 5.21 14.87 -1.87
N PHE A 74 5.75 13.65 -1.98
CA PHE A 74 7.03 13.37 -2.62
C PHE A 74 6.94 13.48 -4.14
N THR A 75 5.90 12.90 -4.74
CA THR A 75 5.66 13.01 -6.20
C THR A 75 5.43 14.46 -6.63
N LEU A 76 4.73 15.24 -5.81
CA LEU A 76 4.50 16.66 -6.08
C LEU A 76 5.81 17.48 -6.01
N LEU A 77 6.67 17.16 -5.04
CA LEU A 77 8.00 17.77 -4.93
C LEU A 77 8.87 17.44 -6.14
N GLU A 78 8.93 16.17 -6.54
CA GLU A 78 9.69 15.74 -7.73
C GLU A 78 9.21 16.48 -8.99
N ARG A 79 7.88 16.58 -9.17
CA ARG A 79 7.30 17.32 -10.30
C ARG A 79 7.65 18.81 -10.28
N ALA A 80 7.69 19.44 -9.10
CA ALA A 80 8.12 20.82 -8.96
C ALA A 80 9.62 20.98 -9.30
N MET A 81 10.47 20.04 -8.86
CA MET A 81 11.90 20.04 -9.21
C MET A 81 12.12 19.90 -10.73
N LEU A 82 11.38 19.03 -11.41
CA LEU A 82 11.44 18.88 -12.86
C LEU A 82 11.02 20.16 -13.60
N GLN A 83 10.02 20.88 -13.09
CA GLN A 83 9.62 22.17 -13.65
C GLN A 83 10.72 23.22 -13.50
N ILE A 84 11.38 23.27 -12.33
CA ILE A 84 12.51 24.17 -12.12
C ILE A 84 13.67 23.81 -13.05
N GLN A 85 13.99 22.52 -13.19
CA GLN A 85 15.00 22.07 -14.14
C GLN A 85 14.68 22.54 -15.57
N GLY A 86 13.45 22.36 -16.04
CA GLY A 86 13.04 22.83 -17.37
C GLY A 86 13.19 24.33 -17.55
N VAL A 87 12.82 25.13 -16.54
CA VAL A 87 12.99 26.60 -16.57
C VAL A 87 14.47 27.00 -16.54
N VAL A 88 15.31 26.27 -15.81
CA VAL A 88 16.77 26.53 -15.75
C VAL A 88 17.44 26.18 -17.07
N GLU A 89 17.08 25.05 -17.69
CA GLU A 89 17.57 24.64 -19.01
C GLU A 89 17.18 25.65 -20.10
N ASP A 90 15.98 26.23 -20.02
CA ASP A 90 15.53 27.29 -20.93
C ASP A 90 16.31 28.61 -20.77
N LEU A 91 16.82 28.90 -19.56
CA LEU A 91 17.47 30.17 -19.23
C LEU A 91 18.98 30.14 -19.42
N ASP A 92 19.64 29.06 -19.01
CA ASP A 92 21.07 28.83 -19.19
C ASP A 92 21.36 27.32 -19.41
N PRO A 93 21.56 26.89 -20.67
CA PRO A 93 21.77 25.48 -20.98
C PRO A 93 23.14 24.94 -20.56
N THR A 94 24.03 25.79 -20.05
CA THR A 94 25.39 25.37 -19.62
C THR A 94 25.49 25.03 -18.15
N VAL A 95 24.43 25.29 -17.37
CA VAL A 95 24.41 25.06 -15.92
C VAL A 95 24.00 23.63 -15.61
N ASP A 96 24.86 22.90 -14.90
CA ASP A 96 24.51 21.62 -14.29
C ASP A 96 23.60 21.84 -13.07
N TYR A 97 22.29 21.73 -13.30
CA TYR A 97 21.25 21.80 -12.28
C TYR A 97 21.50 20.82 -11.12
N MET A 98 22.01 19.62 -11.40
CA MET A 98 22.19 18.58 -10.38
C MET A 98 23.29 18.97 -9.38
N ASN A 99 24.39 19.52 -9.88
CA ASN A 99 25.50 19.96 -9.04
C ASN A 99 25.05 21.12 -8.11
N VAL A 100 24.38 22.13 -8.67
CA VAL A 100 23.87 23.28 -7.89
C VAL A 100 22.81 22.85 -6.86
N ALA A 101 21.92 21.94 -7.23
CA ALA A 101 20.93 21.40 -6.29
C ALA A 101 21.60 20.62 -5.15
N SER A 102 22.61 19.81 -5.45
CA SER A 102 23.30 18.97 -4.46
C SER A 102 23.99 19.78 -3.35
N GLU A 103 24.62 20.90 -3.71
CA GLU A 103 25.32 21.77 -2.75
C GLU A 103 24.31 22.47 -1.81
N ASN A 104 23.22 22.99 -2.37
CA ASN A 104 22.16 23.64 -1.60
C ASN A 104 21.41 22.68 -0.68
N VAL A 105 21.08 21.48 -1.16
CA VAL A 105 20.44 20.44 -0.35
C VAL A 105 21.39 19.97 0.76
N GLY A 106 22.69 19.81 0.48
CA GLY A 106 23.71 19.47 1.46
C GLY A 106 23.81 20.49 2.59
N MET A 107 23.79 21.79 2.26
CA MET A 107 23.76 22.86 3.25
C MET A 107 22.50 22.84 4.13
N LEU A 108 21.32 22.70 3.51
CA LEU A 108 20.03 22.65 4.21
C LEU A 108 19.90 21.42 5.10
N MET A 109 20.36 20.25 4.63
CA MET A 109 20.39 19.03 5.44
C MET A 109 21.32 19.19 6.64
N ARG A 110 22.52 19.78 6.46
CA ARG A 110 23.43 20.07 7.58
C ARG A 110 22.78 20.99 8.60
N GLN A 111 22.05 22.01 8.17
CA GLN A 111 21.35 22.92 9.06
C GLN A 111 20.21 22.23 9.85
N LYS A 112 19.48 21.30 9.23
CA LYS A 112 18.41 20.52 9.90
C LYS A 112 18.92 19.36 10.76
N LEU A 113 20.02 18.72 10.39
CA LEU A 113 20.62 17.62 11.16
C LEU A 113 21.51 18.10 12.31
N MET A 114 21.98 19.35 12.28
CA MET A 114 22.67 19.91 13.42
C MET A 114 21.70 19.96 14.61
N PRO A 115 22.06 19.38 15.78
CA PRO A 115 21.23 19.46 16.97
C PRO A 115 21.06 20.92 17.32
N ASP A 116 19.81 21.37 17.25
CA ASP A 116 19.37 22.76 17.35
C ASP A 116 20.26 23.52 18.34
N ARG A 117 21.10 24.44 17.84
CA ARG A 117 22.07 25.16 18.68
C ARG A 117 21.39 26.21 19.55
N ASP A 118 20.08 26.38 19.38
CA ASP A 118 19.28 27.34 20.11
C ASP A 118 19.02 26.87 21.56
N PRO A 119 19.61 27.53 22.57
CA PRO A 119 19.48 27.12 23.97
C PRO A 119 18.03 27.17 24.47
N ILE A 120 17.20 28.05 23.90
CA ILE A 120 15.78 28.19 24.26
C ILE A 120 15.01 26.94 23.83
N ARG A 121 15.27 26.46 22.62
CA ARG A 121 14.58 25.30 22.03
C ARG A 121 15.00 23.99 22.71
N ARG A 122 16.28 23.88 23.11
CA ARG A 122 16.77 22.78 23.97
C ARG A 122 16.10 22.77 25.34
N LEU A 123 15.94 23.94 25.97
CA LEU A 123 15.25 24.05 27.26
C LEU A 123 13.77 23.65 27.13
N MET A 124 13.10 24.06 26.05
CA MET A 124 11.72 23.64 25.76
C MET A 124 11.61 22.13 25.52
N ALA A 125 12.54 21.53 24.77
CA ALA A 125 12.57 20.09 24.53
C ALA A 125 12.84 19.28 25.82
N ALA A 126 13.78 19.76 26.66
CA ALA A 126 14.07 19.16 27.96
C ALA A 126 12.85 19.25 28.90
N ARG A 127 12.16 20.40 28.92
CA ARG A 127 10.93 20.59 29.69
C ARG A 127 9.81 19.68 29.21
N ALA A 128 9.60 19.57 27.89
CA ALA A 128 8.62 18.63 27.33
C ALA A 128 8.91 17.18 27.70
N THR A 129 10.19 16.81 27.76
CA THR A 129 10.62 15.47 28.19
C THR A 129 10.34 15.24 29.68
N ILE A 130 10.63 16.24 30.53
CA ILE A 130 10.35 16.18 31.97
C ILE A 130 8.84 16.11 32.23
N ASP A 131 8.05 16.94 31.56
CA ASP A 131 6.59 16.94 31.67
C ASP A 131 6.01 15.58 31.23
N PHE A 132 6.54 14.98 30.16
CA PHE A 132 6.17 13.63 29.74
C PHE A 132 6.49 12.56 30.78
N LEU A 133 7.69 12.59 31.39
CA LEU A 133 8.07 11.66 32.45
C LEU A 133 7.21 11.81 33.72
N GLN A 134 6.80 13.04 34.06
CA GLN A 134 5.91 13.30 35.20
C GLN A 134 4.48 12.82 34.93
N ASP A 135 4.00 12.95 33.70
CA ASP A 135 2.67 12.49 33.27
C ASP A 135 2.58 10.98 33.09
N LEU A 136 3.70 10.31 32.78
CA LEU A 136 3.77 8.88 32.49
C LEU A 136 3.21 7.98 33.60
N PRO A 137 3.57 8.14 34.90
CA PRO A 137 2.99 7.34 35.97
C PRO A 137 1.47 7.52 36.08
N SER A 138 0.93 8.73 35.86
CA SER A 138 -0.52 8.97 35.87
C SER A 138 -1.24 8.29 34.70
N ARG A 139 -0.59 8.22 33.54
CA ARG A 139 -1.10 7.50 32.36
C ARG A 139 -1.06 5.99 32.58
N ALA A 140 0.01 5.48 33.20
CA ALA A 140 0.14 4.09 33.57
C ALA A 140 -0.91 3.66 34.61
N ASP A 141 -1.14 4.47 35.66
CA ASP A 141 -2.18 4.21 36.67
C ASP A 141 -3.59 4.14 36.05
N ARG A 142 -3.90 5.06 35.13
CA ARG A 142 -5.18 5.02 34.39
C ARG A 142 -5.33 3.77 33.51
N LEU A 143 -4.24 3.30 32.89
CA LEU A 143 -4.25 2.05 32.13
C LEU A 143 -4.42 0.84 33.06
N MET A 144 -3.71 0.82 34.18
CA MET A 144 -3.80 -0.24 35.19
C MET A 144 -5.22 -0.36 35.76
N ARG A 145 -5.86 0.76 36.09
CA ARG A 145 -7.26 0.80 36.56
C ARG A 145 -8.26 0.33 35.49
N LYS A 146 -7.99 0.57 34.21
CA LYS A 146 -8.85 0.06 33.12
C LYS A 146 -8.71 -1.45 32.93
N VAL A 147 -7.52 -1.99 33.19
CA VAL A 147 -7.26 -3.44 33.21
C VAL A 147 -7.93 -4.10 34.43
N GLU A 148 -7.81 -3.48 35.60
CA GLU A 148 -8.36 -4.01 36.86
C GLU A 148 -9.90 -4.05 36.88
N ASN A 149 -10.56 -3.07 36.26
CA ASN A 149 -12.03 -2.99 36.22
C ASN A 149 -12.68 -3.89 35.15
N ASP A 150 -11.94 -4.81 34.53
CA ASP A 150 -12.45 -5.76 33.51
C ASP A 150 -13.11 -5.06 32.28
N GLN A 151 -12.89 -3.75 32.13
CA GLN A 151 -13.36 -2.93 31.01
C GLN A 151 -12.39 -2.95 29.83
N PHE A 152 -11.33 -3.75 29.91
CA PHE A 152 -10.36 -3.91 28.83
C PHE A 152 -10.93 -4.82 27.74
N LYS A 153 -11.92 -4.29 27.01
CA LYS A 153 -12.47 -4.95 25.83
C LYS A 153 -11.47 -4.76 24.69
N VAL A 154 -10.53 -5.69 24.55
CA VAL A 154 -9.65 -5.74 23.38
C VAL A 154 -10.52 -6.10 22.18
N VAL A 155 -10.95 -5.08 21.44
CA VAL A 155 -11.55 -5.26 20.13
C VAL A 155 -10.41 -5.60 19.19
N VAL A 156 -10.02 -6.88 19.17
CA VAL A 156 -9.10 -7.38 18.14
C VAL A 156 -9.93 -7.49 16.86
N GLU A 157 -9.95 -6.42 16.07
CA GLU A 157 -10.34 -6.51 14.66
C GLU A 157 -9.28 -7.34 13.96
N VAL A 158 -9.45 -8.66 13.96
CA VAL A 158 -8.66 -9.55 13.08
C VAL A 158 -9.39 -9.56 11.74
N PRO A 159 -8.92 -8.83 10.71
CA PRO A 159 -9.60 -8.80 9.40
C PRO A 159 -9.80 -10.20 8.80
N PHE A 160 -8.93 -11.15 9.14
CA PHE A 160 -9.03 -12.55 8.73
C PHE A 160 -10.30 -13.26 9.24
N LEU A 161 -10.83 -12.90 10.42
CA LEU A 161 -12.02 -13.55 10.97
C LEU A 161 -13.29 -13.13 10.24
N ASP A 162 -13.38 -11.88 9.77
CA ASP A 162 -14.53 -11.42 9.01
C ASP A 162 -14.56 -12.00 7.59
N ASP A 163 -13.38 -12.22 6.99
CA ASP A 163 -13.27 -12.89 5.70
C ASP A 163 -13.57 -14.39 5.82
N LEU A 164 -13.09 -15.04 6.89
CA LEU A 164 -13.46 -16.43 7.19
C LEU A 164 -14.98 -16.56 7.39
N ARG A 165 -15.60 -15.64 8.14
CA ARG A 165 -17.05 -15.63 8.36
C ARG A 165 -17.82 -15.41 7.07
N ARG A 166 -17.34 -14.52 6.19
CA ARG A 166 -17.93 -14.32 4.85
C ARG A 166 -17.80 -15.54 3.96
N MET A 167 -16.64 -16.20 3.96
CA MET A 167 -16.41 -17.43 3.20
C MET A 167 -17.31 -18.57 3.68
N VAL A 168 -17.39 -18.81 5.00
CA VAL A 168 -18.27 -19.84 5.58
C VAL A 168 -19.73 -19.59 5.23
N ARG A 169 -20.20 -18.35 5.37
CA ARG A 169 -21.59 -17.98 5.01
C ARG A 169 -21.86 -18.22 3.52
N LYS A 170 -20.93 -17.85 2.65
CA LYS A 170 -21.07 -18.03 1.20
C LYS A 170 -21.10 -19.52 0.83
N SER A 171 -20.24 -20.34 1.43
CA SER A 171 -20.23 -21.79 1.22
C SER A 171 -21.53 -22.45 1.70
N ALA A 172 -22.06 -22.05 2.87
CA ALA A 172 -23.32 -22.57 3.38
C ALA A 172 -24.50 -22.27 2.44
N VAL A 173 -24.57 -21.04 1.89
CA VAL A 173 -25.59 -20.65 0.90
C VAL A 173 -25.45 -21.46 -0.39
N MET A 174 -24.22 -21.63 -0.90
CA MET A 174 -23.97 -22.37 -2.13
C MET A 174 -24.34 -23.86 -1.99
N ILE A 175 -24.07 -24.46 -0.82
CA ILE A 175 -24.47 -25.83 -0.50
C ILE A 175 -26.01 -25.94 -0.45
N SER A 176 -26.68 -25.00 0.21
CA SER A 176 -28.15 -25.00 0.31
C SER A 176 -28.82 -24.89 -1.07
N ILE A 177 -28.33 -23.99 -1.93
CA ILE A 177 -28.81 -23.84 -3.31
C ILE A 177 -28.55 -25.11 -4.13
N SER A 178 -27.36 -25.71 -3.99
CA SER A 178 -27.01 -26.96 -4.69
C SER A 178 -27.93 -28.10 -4.26
N LEU A 179 -28.18 -28.25 -2.95
CA LEU A 179 -29.07 -29.28 -2.42
C LEU A 179 -30.51 -29.09 -2.90
N MET A 180 -30.98 -27.85 -2.95
CA MET A 180 -32.31 -27.51 -3.47
C MET A 180 -32.44 -27.82 -4.96
N ALA A 181 -31.41 -27.51 -5.76
CA ALA A 181 -31.36 -27.89 -7.17
C ALA A 181 -31.34 -29.42 -7.37
N PHE A 182 -30.54 -30.14 -6.57
CA PHE A 182 -30.53 -31.60 -6.58
C PHE A 182 -31.90 -32.19 -6.25
N ALA A 183 -32.59 -31.66 -5.23
CA ALA A 183 -33.94 -32.10 -4.88
C ALA A 183 -34.96 -31.85 -6.01
N MET A 184 -34.86 -30.70 -6.71
CA MET A 184 -35.71 -30.42 -7.87
C MET A 184 -35.46 -31.36 -9.04
N ILE A 185 -34.18 -31.67 -9.33
CA ILE A 185 -33.81 -32.62 -10.38
C ILE A 185 -34.35 -34.01 -10.04
N LEU A 186 -34.12 -34.48 -8.81
CA LEU A 186 -34.61 -35.79 -8.35
C LEU A 186 -36.14 -35.87 -8.36
N SER A 187 -36.84 -34.81 -7.95
CA SER A 187 -38.31 -34.73 -8.05
C SER A 187 -38.80 -34.88 -9.48
N THR A 188 -38.12 -34.25 -10.44
CA THR A 188 -38.45 -34.35 -11.87
C THR A 188 -38.21 -35.78 -12.41
N VAL A 189 -37.10 -36.41 -12.02
CA VAL A 189 -36.77 -37.78 -12.44
C VAL A 189 -37.77 -38.80 -11.86
N VAL A 190 -38.13 -38.69 -10.58
CA VAL A 190 -39.08 -39.60 -9.93
C VAL A 190 -40.51 -39.40 -10.45
N ALA A 191 -40.92 -38.17 -10.72
CA ALA A 191 -42.23 -37.88 -11.33
C ALA A 191 -42.35 -38.46 -12.76
N GLY A 192 -41.23 -38.61 -13.47
CA GLY A 192 -41.17 -39.20 -14.82
C GLY A 192 -41.39 -40.71 -14.87
N VAL A 193 -41.38 -41.42 -13.74
CA VAL A 193 -41.42 -42.90 -13.74
C VAL A 193 -42.85 -43.46 -13.81
N ASN A 194 -43.90 -42.65 -13.59
CA ASN A 194 -45.25 -43.23 -13.47
C ASN A 194 -46.39 -42.66 -14.32
N TRP A 195 -46.34 -41.51 -15.01
CA TRP A 195 -47.49 -41.07 -15.81
C TRP A 195 -47.12 -40.37 -17.14
N VAL A 196 -47.77 -40.85 -18.21
CA VAL A 196 -47.55 -40.55 -19.63
C VAL A 196 -48.17 -39.19 -20.03
N GLY A 197 -47.41 -38.27 -20.64
CA GLY A 197 -47.98 -37.14 -21.41
C GLY A 197 -47.22 -35.78 -21.44
N PRO A 198 -47.78 -34.76 -22.16
CA PRO A 198 -47.18 -33.44 -22.45
C PRO A 198 -46.74 -32.60 -21.23
N VAL A 199 -47.15 -33.00 -20.03
CA VAL A 199 -46.80 -32.39 -18.74
C VAL A 199 -45.28 -32.43 -18.50
N PHE A 200 -44.59 -33.43 -19.04
CA PHE A 200 -43.13 -33.56 -18.95
C PHE A 200 -42.39 -32.37 -19.58
N ASN A 201 -42.88 -31.82 -20.69
CA ASN A 201 -42.25 -30.68 -21.36
C ASN A 201 -42.41 -29.40 -20.54
N ILE A 202 -43.57 -29.18 -19.94
CA ILE A 202 -43.86 -27.96 -19.16
C ILE A 202 -43.02 -27.94 -17.89
N GLN A 203 -42.87 -29.09 -17.20
CA GLN A 203 -42.07 -29.17 -15.98
C GLN A 203 -40.58 -29.00 -16.25
N PHE A 204 -40.07 -29.52 -17.37
CA PHE A 204 -38.69 -29.30 -17.79
C PHE A 204 -38.42 -27.81 -18.07
N THR A 205 -39.33 -27.13 -18.78
CA THR A 205 -39.20 -25.69 -19.05
C THR A 205 -39.21 -24.86 -17.77
N VAL A 206 -40.09 -25.19 -16.81
CA VAL A 206 -40.17 -24.48 -15.53
C VAL A 206 -38.90 -24.68 -14.70
N SER A 207 -38.38 -25.90 -14.61
CA SER A 207 -37.12 -26.17 -13.91
C SER A 207 -35.93 -25.43 -14.56
N PHE A 208 -35.88 -25.38 -15.89
CA PHE A 208 -34.81 -24.67 -16.61
C PHE A 208 -34.83 -23.15 -16.34
N ILE A 209 -36.02 -22.55 -16.29
CA ILE A 209 -36.22 -21.14 -15.96
C ILE A 209 -35.77 -20.82 -14.54
N ILE A 210 -36.10 -21.68 -13.57
CA ILE A 210 -35.73 -21.46 -12.16
C ILE A 210 -34.21 -21.55 -11.98
N VAL A 211 -33.55 -22.49 -12.66
CA VAL A 211 -32.08 -22.62 -12.64
C VAL A 211 -31.42 -21.41 -13.27
N ILE A 212 -31.90 -20.94 -14.43
CA ILE A 212 -31.37 -19.73 -15.08
C ILE A 212 -31.53 -18.51 -14.17
N TRP A 213 -32.70 -18.34 -13.54
CA TRP A 213 -32.97 -17.24 -12.63
C TRP A 213 -32.05 -17.28 -11.39
N ALA A 214 -31.82 -18.45 -10.80
CA ALA A 214 -30.91 -18.62 -9.68
C ALA A 214 -29.45 -18.29 -10.04
N VAL A 215 -29.00 -18.66 -11.25
CA VAL A 215 -27.67 -18.31 -11.75
C VAL A 215 -27.53 -16.80 -11.95
N ILE A 216 -28.54 -16.14 -12.53
CA ILE A 216 -28.55 -14.68 -12.70
C ILE A 216 -28.46 -13.99 -11.33
N MET A 217 -29.24 -14.45 -10.35
CA MET A 217 -29.22 -13.87 -8.99
C MET A 217 -27.86 -14.07 -8.30
N ALA A 218 -27.23 -15.24 -8.47
CA ALA A 218 -25.90 -15.51 -7.94
C ALA A 218 -24.79 -14.65 -8.60
N VAL A 219 -24.91 -14.39 -9.90
CA VAL A 219 -24.00 -13.48 -10.62
C VAL A 219 -24.20 -12.04 -10.16
N LEU A 220 -25.45 -11.58 -10.04
CA LEU A 220 -25.77 -10.23 -9.56
C LEU A 220 -25.24 -9.97 -8.14
N TRP A 221 -25.34 -10.96 -7.25
CA TRP A 221 -24.77 -10.87 -5.90
C TRP A 221 -23.24 -10.76 -5.91
N LYS A 222 -22.56 -11.34 -6.91
CA LYS A 222 -21.09 -11.24 -7.01
C LYS A 222 -20.62 -9.82 -7.36
N TRP A 223 -21.49 -9.01 -7.96
CA TRP A 223 -21.21 -7.63 -8.38
C TRP A 223 -21.77 -6.55 -7.44
N LEU A 224 -22.40 -6.96 -6.33
CA LEU A 224 -22.92 -6.08 -5.27
C LEU A 224 -22.10 -6.27 -3.99
#